data_AF-A0A2M7UMX9-F1
#
_entry.id   AF-A0A2M7UMX9-F1
#
_cell.length_a   1.000
_cell.length_b   1.000
_cell.length_c   1.000
_cell.angle_alpha   90.00
_cell.angle_beta   90.00
_cell.angle_gamma   90.00
#
_symmetry.space_group_name_H-M   'P 1'
#
loop_
_entity.id
_entity.type
_entity.pdbx_description
1 polymer ?
#
loop_
_entity_poly.entity_id
_entity_poly.type
_entity_poly.pdbx_seq_one_letter_code
_entity_poly.pdbx_strand_id
1 'polypeptide(L)'
;MFKYRFIYLFFIVFACGFLSIQISYAQAFEKDLSIEIEDVVFPSTIIAGETVRLYATITNNSIYDLKGVVRFYDELAQEFIKTDQPISALAGGTDSVFVDWDSFVMGSHPISVRAVPWEEDPDNPDNNKITKTIYVDQDNDSDGIPNLTDPDDDNDGTPDTQDAFPFNPNESLDTDHDGIGNNEDTDDDNDGVSDIEDVFPLDSGESVDSDGDGVGDNSDAFPNDPGEAYDSDHDGLGDNDDPDDNNHGPVAVIGSSYSGRSYRLVDNAETQGGGNGGGIQPLDMSADNKNTGPMPPDAAIITPEKPLVSDVIKVSVGDLITFNALRSYDPDGNIASVEWSFDNESSQAGIVVEHAFRKVGVHTAKVKITDNKGEWREETITVKVMPGWVTILMGILFVILIFILGVRVKNHYHDSGAIRKEAKKIKKHLPKKQK
;
A
#
# COMPACT_ATOMS: atom_id res chain seq x y z
N MET A 1 38.37 -61.06 -46.32
CA MET A 1 36.90 -60.92 -46.42
C MET A 1 36.16 -61.80 -45.39
N PHE A 2 36.57 -61.83 -44.10
CA PHE A 2 35.90 -62.68 -43.08
C PHE A 2 36.20 -62.26 -41.61
N LYS A 3 36.32 -60.95 -41.29
CA LYS A 3 36.67 -60.52 -39.91
C LYS A 3 35.73 -59.50 -39.23
N TYR A 4 34.61 -59.13 -39.85
CA TYR A 4 33.69 -58.13 -39.27
C TYR A 4 32.23 -58.58 -39.12
N ARG A 5 31.94 -59.89 -39.10
CA ARG A 5 30.56 -60.40 -38.90
C ARG A 5 30.29 -61.03 -37.53
N PHE A 6 31.27 -61.04 -36.61
CA PHE A 6 31.10 -61.62 -35.28
C PHE A 6 30.96 -60.60 -34.14
N ILE A 7 31.18 -59.31 -34.40
CA ILE A 7 31.08 -58.26 -33.36
C ILE A 7 29.68 -57.64 -33.31
N TYR A 8 28.87 -57.76 -34.39
CA TYR A 8 27.51 -57.23 -34.41
C TYR A 8 26.45 -58.16 -33.77
N LEU A 9 26.77 -59.44 -33.51
CA LEU A 9 25.83 -60.37 -32.87
C LEU A 9 25.96 -60.41 -31.33
N PHE A 10 26.99 -59.77 -30.77
CA PHE A 10 27.14 -59.65 -29.31
C PHE A 10 26.52 -58.36 -28.74
N PHE A 11 26.23 -57.37 -29.60
CA PHE A 11 25.59 -56.11 -29.18
C PHE A 11 24.06 -56.10 -29.27
N ILE A 12 23.44 -57.08 -29.95
CA ILE A 12 21.98 -57.13 -30.09
C ILE A 12 21.30 -57.86 -28.91
N VAL A 13 22.02 -58.71 -28.17
CA VAL A 13 21.45 -59.40 -27.00
C VAL A 13 21.53 -58.56 -25.71
N PHE A 14 22.39 -57.53 -25.66
CA PHE A 14 22.47 -56.62 -24.50
C PHE A 14 21.48 -55.44 -24.58
N ALA A 15 20.89 -55.18 -25.74
CA ALA A 15 19.93 -54.10 -25.96
C ALA A 15 18.45 -54.50 -25.76
N CYS A 16 18.15 -55.77 -25.45
CA CYS A 16 16.78 -56.27 -25.24
C CYS A 16 16.51 -56.85 -23.85
N GLY A 17 17.43 -56.68 -22.89
CA GLY A 17 17.33 -57.29 -21.55
C GLY A 17 16.95 -56.36 -20.39
N PHE A 18 16.75 -55.06 -20.62
CA PHE A 18 16.39 -54.10 -19.58
C PHE A 18 15.35 -53.10 -20.11
N LEU A 19 14.20 -53.63 -20.52
CA LEU A 19 12.96 -52.87 -20.42
C LEU A 19 12.15 -53.46 -19.27
N SER A 20 12.75 -53.42 -18.08
CA SER A 20 11.96 -53.47 -16.86
C SER A 20 11.14 -52.18 -16.86
N ILE A 21 9.85 -52.33 -17.19
CA ILE A 21 8.83 -51.35 -16.90
C ILE A 21 9.00 -51.04 -15.41
N GLN A 22 9.60 -49.89 -15.10
CA GLN A 22 9.47 -49.28 -13.78
C GLN A 22 8.01 -48.87 -13.71
N ILE A 23 7.15 -49.80 -13.29
CA ILE A 23 5.86 -49.42 -12.73
C ILE A 23 6.28 -48.67 -11.47
N SER A 24 6.25 -47.35 -11.54
CA SER A 24 6.30 -46.51 -10.35
C SER A 24 5.11 -46.92 -9.50
N TYR A 25 5.30 -47.86 -8.58
CA TYR A 25 4.40 -48.03 -7.47
C TYR A 25 4.50 -46.70 -6.71
N ALA A 26 3.44 -45.91 -6.69
CA ALA A 26 3.27 -44.94 -5.62
C ALA A 26 3.33 -45.77 -4.33
N GLN A 27 4.43 -45.65 -3.58
CA GLN A 27 4.49 -46.24 -2.26
C GLN A 27 3.51 -45.42 -1.42
N ALA A 28 2.37 -45.99 -1.08
CA ALA A 28 1.54 -45.43 -0.03
C ALA A 28 2.36 -45.50 1.27
N PHE A 29 2.59 -44.36 1.91
CA PHE A 29 3.22 -44.30 3.23
C PHE A 29 2.30 -45.02 4.22
N GLU A 30 2.84 -45.97 5.00
CA GLU A 30 2.01 -46.79 5.90
C GLU A 30 1.43 -45.99 7.07
N LYS A 31 2.05 -44.86 7.41
CA LYS A 31 1.59 -43.83 8.33
C LYS A 31 1.62 -42.52 7.56
N ASP A 32 0.63 -41.65 7.72
CA ASP A 32 0.60 -40.42 6.95
C ASP A 32 -0.27 -39.40 7.68
N LEU A 33 0.38 -38.42 8.30
CA LEU A 33 -0.30 -37.20 8.71
C LEU A 33 -0.23 -36.21 7.56
N SER A 34 -1.35 -35.58 7.26
CA SER A 34 -1.43 -34.56 6.22
C SER A 34 -2.21 -33.35 6.68
N ILE A 35 -1.94 -32.23 6.02
CA ILE A 35 -2.66 -30.98 6.19
C ILE A 35 -2.92 -30.38 4.81
N GLU A 36 -4.17 -30.01 4.54
CA GLU A 36 -4.55 -29.31 3.31
C GLU A 36 -4.77 -27.81 3.60
N ILE A 37 -4.82 -26.99 2.54
CA ILE A 37 -4.95 -25.53 2.70
C ILE A 37 -6.30 -25.14 3.31
N GLU A 38 -7.37 -25.86 2.99
CA GLU A 38 -8.71 -25.67 3.55
C GLU A 38 -8.81 -26.05 5.04
N ASP A 39 -7.90 -26.88 5.54
CA ASP A 39 -7.88 -27.33 6.94
C ASP A 39 -7.26 -26.31 7.90
N VAL A 40 -6.70 -25.23 7.36
CA VAL A 40 -6.15 -24.12 8.15
C VAL A 40 -7.04 -22.90 8.04
N VAL A 41 -7.69 -22.58 9.16
CA VAL A 41 -8.66 -21.50 9.28
C VAL A 41 -8.06 -20.36 10.08
N PHE A 42 -8.06 -19.20 9.44
CA PHE A 42 -7.71 -17.91 10.02
C PHE A 42 -8.97 -17.04 10.04
N PRO A 43 -9.08 -16.07 10.96
CA PRO A 43 -10.06 -14.99 10.80
C PRO A 43 -9.92 -14.34 9.43
N SER A 44 -11.03 -13.89 8.85
CA SER A 44 -11.02 -13.14 7.58
C SER A 44 -10.34 -11.79 7.71
N THR A 45 -10.28 -11.29 8.94
CA THR A 45 -9.82 -9.96 9.30
C THR A 45 -8.97 -10.07 10.55
N ILE A 46 -7.80 -9.43 10.56
CA ILE A 46 -6.86 -9.47 11.68
C ILE A 46 -6.39 -8.04 11.94
N ILE A 47 -6.73 -7.55 13.13
CA ILE A 47 -6.43 -6.18 13.56
C ILE A 47 -5.21 -6.19 14.49
N ALA A 48 -4.32 -5.23 14.29
CA ALA A 48 -3.12 -5.01 15.09
C ALA A 48 -3.48 -4.84 16.57
N GLY A 49 -2.82 -5.63 17.43
CA GLY A 49 -3.04 -5.58 18.89
C GLY A 49 -4.18 -6.45 19.40
N GLU A 50 -5.01 -7.02 18.53
CA GLU A 50 -6.00 -8.02 18.92
C GLU A 50 -5.40 -9.42 19.09
N THR A 51 -6.08 -10.25 19.88
CA THR A 51 -5.76 -11.68 19.97
C THR A 51 -6.56 -12.45 18.93
N VAL A 52 -5.88 -13.05 17.95
CA VAL A 52 -6.50 -13.86 16.91
C VAL A 52 -6.29 -15.35 17.15
N ARG A 53 -7.33 -16.15 16.90
CA ARG A 53 -7.25 -17.61 17.04
C ARG A 53 -7.04 -18.27 15.69
N LEU A 54 -5.96 -19.05 15.60
CA LEU A 54 -5.59 -19.81 14.42
C LEU A 54 -5.97 -21.28 14.62
N TYR A 55 -6.66 -21.88 13.66
CA TYR A 55 -7.05 -23.29 13.72
C TYR A 55 -6.35 -24.11 12.65
N ALA A 56 -6.02 -25.35 12.99
CA ALA A 56 -5.53 -26.33 12.04
C ALA A 56 -6.17 -27.69 12.30
N THR A 57 -6.60 -28.36 11.24
CA THR A 57 -7.08 -29.75 11.28
C THR A 57 -6.06 -30.64 10.58
N ILE A 58 -5.63 -31.70 11.25
CA ILE A 58 -4.68 -32.67 10.70
C ILE A 58 -5.43 -33.95 10.36
N THR A 59 -5.22 -34.46 9.17
CA THR A 59 -5.80 -35.72 8.70
C THR A 59 -4.80 -36.86 8.85
N ASN A 60 -5.26 -38.01 9.31
CA ASN A 60 -4.49 -39.25 9.35
C ASN A 60 -4.97 -40.17 8.22
N ASN A 61 -4.18 -40.26 7.14
CA ASN A 61 -4.51 -41.09 5.97
C ASN A 61 -4.13 -42.57 6.14
N SER A 62 -3.74 -42.97 7.36
CA SER A 62 -3.30 -44.33 7.64
C SER A 62 -4.36 -45.18 8.34
N ILE A 63 -4.09 -46.48 8.41
CA ILE A 63 -4.90 -47.45 9.17
C ILE A 63 -4.48 -47.56 10.65
N TYR A 64 -3.50 -46.77 11.08
CA TYR A 64 -2.98 -46.77 12.44
C TYR A 64 -3.38 -45.48 13.16
N ASP A 65 -3.56 -45.53 14.47
CA ASP A 65 -3.70 -44.31 15.26
C ASP A 65 -2.35 -43.60 15.34
N LEU A 66 -2.31 -42.32 15.00
CA LEU A 66 -1.09 -41.52 14.95
C LEU A 66 -1.11 -40.41 15.98
N LYS A 67 0.08 -40.06 16.46
CA LYS A 67 0.29 -38.98 17.42
C LYS A 67 1.44 -38.10 16.95
N GLY A 68 1.38 -36.85 17.35
CA GLY A 68 2.38 -35.88 16.96
C GLY A 68 2.11 -34.52 17.59
N VAL A 69 2.69 -33.51 16.97
CA VAL A 69 2.45 -32.11 17.31
C VAL A 69 2.21 -31.29 16.05
N VAL A 70 1.46 -30.21 16.20
CA VAL A 70 1.29 -29.17 15.20
C VAL A 70 2.05 -27.94 15.66
N ARG A 71 2.80 -27.34 14.73
CA ARG A 71 3.56 -26.11 14.94
C ARG A 71 3.01 -25.00 14.07
N PHE A 72 2.71 -23.87 14.69
CA PHE A 72 2.41 -22.62 14.01
C PHE A 72 3.68 -21.76 14.04
N TYR A 73 4.06 -21.19 12.91
CA TYR A 73 5.30 -20.44 12.77
C TYR A 73 5.07 -19.22 11.90
N ASP A 74 5.48 -18.05 12.38
CA ASP A 74 5.51 -16.84 11.59
C ASP A 74 6.84 -16.77 10.83
N GLU A 75 6.78 -16.93 9.52
CA GLU A 75 7.95 -16.89 8.65
C GLU A 75 8.50 -15.46 8.47
N LEU A 76 7.72 -14.41 8.75
CA LEU A 76 8.24 -13.05 8.76
C LEU A 76 9.03 -12.78 10.05
N ALA A 77 8.41 -13.02 11.20
CA ALA A 77 9.02 -12.80 12.51
C ALA A 77 10.10 -13.85 12.86
N GLN A 78 10.16 -14.95 12.10
CA GLN A 78 11.08 -16.07 12.32
C GLN A 78 10.93 -16.70 13.72
N GLU A 79 9.69 -16.84 14.18
CA GLU A 79 9.37 -17.37 15.49
C GLU A 79 8.16 -18.29 15.50
N PHE A 80 8.10 -19.18 16.50
CA PHE A 80 6.94 -20.03 16.70
C PHE A 80 5.81 -19.24 17.34
N ILE A 81 4.60 -19.38 16.78
CA ILE A 81 3.39 -18.85 17.38
C ILE A 81 2.98 -19.79 18.51
N LYS A 82 3.31 -19.38 19.73
CA LYS A 82 3.12 -20.16 20.96
C LYS A 82 3.84 -21.52 20.90
N THR A 83 3.47 -22.42 21.80
CA THR A 83 4.09 -23.76 21.92
C THR A 83 3.43 -24.78 21.00
N ASP A 84 4.15 -25.84 20.65
CA ASP A 84 3.66 -27.04 19.95
C ASP A 84 2.31 -27.53 20.52
N GLN A 85 1.34 -27.76 19.65
CA GLN A 85 0.01 -28.27 20.01
C GLN A 85 -0.04 -29.79 19.80
N PRO A 86 -0.36 -30.60 20.83
CA PRO A 86 -0.39 -32.06 20.69
C PRO A 86 -1.61 -32.52 19.88
N ILE A 87 -1.42 -33.57 19.08
CA ILE A 87 -2.50 -34.24 18.34
C ILE A 87 -2.48 -35.76 18.55
N SER A 88 -3.65 -36.38 18.44
CA SER A 88 -3.87 -37.82 18.48
C SER A 88 -5.02 -38.21 17.53
N ALA A 89 -4.72 -38.36 16.25
CA ALA A 89 -5.69 -38.71 15.22
C ALA A 89 -5.86 -40.23 15.10
N LEU A 90 -7.11 -40.70 15.19
CA LEU A 90 -7.45 -42.10 14.94
C LEU A 90 -7.16 -42.49 13.48
N ALA A 91 -7.00 -43.79 13.22
CA ALA A 91 -6.88 -44.33 11.87
C ALA A 91 -7.99 -43.80 10.93
N GLY A 92 -7.60 -43.16 9.82
CA GLY A 92 -8.52 -42.55 8.84
C GLY A 92 -9.29 -41.33 9.36
N GLY A 93 -8.96 -40.84 10.56
CA GLY A 93 -9.65 -39.72 11.23
C GLY A 93 -8.88 -38.41 11.15
N THR A 94 -9.39 -37.41 11.86
CA THR A 94 -8.78 -36.09 11.98
C THR A 94 -8.62 -35.68 13.44
N ASP A 95 -7.78 -34.70 13.70
CA ASP A 95 -7.70 -34.00 14.99
C ASP A 95 -7.44 -32.51 14.76
N SER A 96 -8.03 -31.63 15.56
CA SER A 96 -7.97 -30.19 15.37
C SER A 96 -7.35 -29.51 16.58
N VAL A 97 -6.50 -28.52 16.32
CA VAL A 97 -5.82 -27.71 17.34
C VAL A 97 -5.98 -26.23 17.04
N PHE A 98 -5.69 -25.40 18.04
CA PHE A 98 -5.65 -23.96 17.86
C PHE A 98 -4.54 -23.31 18.69
N VAL A 99 -4.13 -22.12 18.26
CA VAL A 99 -3.30 -21.20 19.05
C VAL A 99 -3.91 -19.80 19.03
N ASP A 100 -3.77 -19.09 20.14
CA ASP A 100 -4.08 -17.67 20.22
C ASP A 100 -2.79 -16.89 19.91
N TRP A 101 -2.86 -15.93 18.99
CA TRP A 101 -1.75 -15.11 18.52
C TRP A 101 -2.03 -13.65 18.82
N ASP A 102 -1.14 -13.00 19.56
CA ASP A 102 -1.34 -11.72 20.24
C ASP A 102 -0.13 -10.78 20.07
N SER A 103 0.80 -11.11 19.17
CA SER A 103 2.04 -10.36 18.99
C SER A 103 2.46 -10.46 17.53
N PHE A 104 2.09 -9.43 16.79
CA PHE A 104 2.39 -9.31 15.37
C PHE A 104 2.55 -7.85 15.00
N VAL A 105 3.35 -7.61 13.96
CA VAL A 105 3.48 -6.28 13.36
C VAL A 105 2.39 -6.12 12.30
N MET A 106 2.21 -4.92 11.79
CA MET A 106 1.31 -4.72 10.66
C MET A 106 1.89 -5.33 9.39
N GLY A 107 0.99 -5.69 8.47
CA GLY A 107 1.35 -6.12 7.13
C GLY A 107 1.18 -7.61 6.88
N SER A 108 1.90 -8.12 5.89
CA SER A 108 1.74 -9.50 5.41
C SER A 108 2.56 -10.49 6.24
N HIS A 109 1.90 -11.41 6.90
CA HIS A 109 2.51 -12.48 7.69
C HIS A 109 2.32 -13.84 7.00
N PRO A 110 3.39 -14.45 6.46
CA PRO A 110 3.36 -15.82 5.97
C PRO A 110 3.37 -16.79 7.16
N ILE A 111 2.22 -17.36 7.48
CA ILE A 111 2.07 -18.31 8.59
C ILE A 111 2.18 -19.74 8.07
N SER A 112 3.18 -20.45 8.59
CA SER A 112 3.40 -21.86 8.34
C SER A 112 2.76 -22.71 9.44
N VAL A 113 1.94 -23.67 9.03
CA VAL A 113 1.40 -24.71 9.91
C VAL A 113 2.00 -26.05 9.49
N ARG A 114 2.61 -26.75 10.46
CA ARG A 114 3.29 -28.02 10.20
C ARG A 114 2.86 -29.10 11.18
N ALA A 115 2.37 -30.22 10.66
CA ALA A 115 2.23 -31.47 11.39
C ALA A 115 3.60 -32.17 11.50
N VAL A 116 3.89 -32.68 12.69
CA VAL A 116 5.13 -33.41 13.00
C VAL A 116 4.72 -34.68 13.73
N PRO A 117 4.69 -35.85 13.05
CA PRO A 117 4.45 -37.11 13.73
C PRO A 117 5.56 -37.40 14.75
N TRP A 118 5.22 -38.08 15.83
CA TRP A 118 6.23 -38.56 16.80
C TRP A 118 6.97 -39.80 16.33
N GLU A 119 6.40 -40.53 15.38
CA GLU A 119 7.00 -41.72 14.81
C GLU A 119 7.63 -41.35 13.48
N GLU A 120 8.96 -41.52 13.38
CA GLU A 120 9.76 -41.01 12.26
C GLU A 120 9.58 -41.80 10.95
N ASP A 121 8.84 -42.91 10.94
CA ASP A 121 8.74 -43.77 9.75
C ASP A 121 7.49 -44.69 9.71
N PRO A 122 6.95 -44.97 8.50
CA PRO A 122 7.13 -44.24 7.23
C PRO A 122 5.98 -43.24 7.05
N ASP A 123 6.27 -41.95 7.20
CA ASP A 123 5.36 -40.81 6.98
C ASP A 123 5.73 -40.02 5.72
N ASN A 124 4.77 -39.33 5.09
CA ASN A 124 5.03 -38.46 3.95
C ASN A 124 5.38 -37.05 4.41
N PRO A 125 6.63 -36.58 4.35
CA PRO A 125 6.96 -35.22 4.81
C PRO A 125 6.40 -34.10 3.90
N ASP A 126 6.01 -34.42 2.67
CA ASP A 126 5.69 -33.42 1.64
C ASP A 126 4.28 -32.79 1.81
N ASN A 127 3.35 -33.48 2.47
CA ASN A 127 1.98 -33.02 2.75
C ASN A 127 1.78 -32.62 4.23
N ASN A 128 2.86 -32.45 4.99
CA ASN A 128 2.83 -32.14 6.41
C ASN A 128 2.92 -30.64 6.73
N LYS A 129 3.13 -29.78 5.72
CA LYS A 129 3.30 -28.34 5.91
C LYS A 129 2.46 -27.58 4.90
N ILE A 130 1.75 -26.58 5.41
CA ILE A 130 1.12 -25.55 4.60
C ILE A 130 1.60 -24.18 5.05
N THR A 131 1.64 -23.23 4.13
CA THR A 131 1.93 -21.83 4.43
C THR A 131 0.81 -20.98 3.83
N LYS A 132 0.21 -20.12 4.65
CA LYS A 132 -0.82 -19.17 4.25
C LYS A 132 -0.40 -17.77 4.69
N THR A 133 -0.44 -16.83 3.75
CA THR A 133 -0.22 -15.43 4.07
C THR A 133 -1.51 -14.82 4.58
N ILE A 134 -1.42 -14.12 5.70
CA ILE A 134 -2.50 -13.30 6.24
C ILE A 134 -2.03 -11.85 6.28
N TYR A 135 -2.97 -10.93 6.19
CA TYR A 135 -2.71 -9.50 6.31
C TYR A 135 -3.22 -9.02 7.66
N VAL A 136 -2.35 -8.34 8.39
CA VAL A 136 -2.68 -7.62 9.62
C VAL A 136 -2.83 -6.16 9.28
N ASP A 137 -3.94 -5.57 9.69
CA ASP A 137 -4.25 -4.18 9.46
C ASP A 137 -4.37 -3.37 10.77
N GLN A 138 -4.37 -2.04 10.67
CA GLN A 138 -4.67 -1.13 11.77
C GLN A 138 -6.19 -0.98 11.94
N ASP A 139 -6.56 -0.44 13.09
CA ASP A 139 -7.90 -0.01 13.46
C ASP A 139 -7.67 1.28 14.29
N ASN A 140 -7.64 2.42 13.59
CA ASN A 140 -7.09 3.67 14.12
C ASN A 140 -8.05 4.37 15.08
N ASP A 141 -9.35 4.21 14.89
CA ASP A 141 -10.42 4.71 15.77
C ASP A 141 -10.90 3.65 16.80
N SER A 142 -10.47 2.40 16.66
CA SER A 142 -10.84 1.26 17.51
C SER A 142 -12.33 0.90 17.47
N ASP A 143 -12.99 1.08 16.32
CA ASP A 143 -14.39 0.73 16.14
C ASP A 143 -14.62 -0.76 15.76
N GLY A 144 -13.53 -1.48 15.45
CA GLY A 144 -13.49 -2.88 15.08
C GLY A 144 -13.58 -3.13 13.57
N ILE A 145 -13.62 -2.08 12.76
CA ILE A 145 -13.42 -2.10 11.32
C ILE A 145 -11.94 -1.76 11.06
N PRO A 146 -11.20 -2.62 10.34
CA PRO A 146 -9.82 -2.28 10.00
C PRO A 146 -9.78 -1.20 8.94
N ASN A 147 -8.74 -0.36 9.02
CA ASN A 147 -8.60 0.82 8.19
C ASN A 147 -8.74 0.54 6.68
N LEU A 148 -8.23 -0.60 6.21
CA LEU A 148 -8.31 -0.99 4.81
C LEU A 148 -9.77 -1.11 4.28
N THR A 149 -10.72 -1.29 5.19
CA THR A 149 -12.14 -1.48 4.89
C THR A 149 -13.04 -0.46 5.60
N ASP A 150 -12.45 0.42 6.40
CA ASP A 150 -13.15 1.52 7.03
C ASP A 150 -13.35 2.63 5.98
N PRO A 151 -14.54 3.26 5.92
CA PRO A 151 -14.73 4.48 5.15
C PRO A 151 -14.33 5.77 5.90
N ASP A 152 -14.05 5.71 7.20
CA ASP A 152 -13.73 6.83 8.09
C ASP A 152 -12.75 6.37 9.20
N ASP A 153 -11.46 6.34 8.86
CA ASP A 153 -10.36 5.72 9.60
C ASP A 153 -10.08 6.35 11.00
N ASP A 154 -10.61 7.53 11.28
CA ASP A 154 -10.50 8.18 12.59
C ASP A 154 -11.83 8.59 13.21
N ASN A 155 -12.94 8.35 12.50
CA ASN A 155 -14.31 8.56 12.93
C ASN A 155 -14.60 10.02 13.34
N ASP A 156 -13.96 10.99 12.69
CA ASP A 156 -14.19 12.42 12.89
C ASP A 156 -15.46 12.93 12.17
N GLY A 157 -16.01 12.13 11.25
CA GLY A 157 -17.20 12.40 10.46
C GLY A 157 -16.92 12.82 9.01
N THR A 158 -15.66 12.95 8.63
CA THR A 158 -15.17 13.19 7.27
C THR A 158 -14.68 11.87 6.68
N PRO A 159 -15.32 11.33 5.63
CA PRO A 159 -14.86 10.06 5.05
C PRO A 159 -13.45 10.19 4.48
N ASP A 160 -12.63 9.13 4.56
CA ASP A 160 -11.21 9.13 4.15
C ASP A 160 -10.96 9.72 2.75
N THR A 161 -11.93 9.52 1.85
CA THR A 161 -11.86 10.04 0.46
C THR A 161 -11.95 11.57 0.34
N GLN A 162 -12.35 12.24 1.41
CA GLN A 162 -12.55 13.69 1.51
C GLN A 162 -11.74 14.29 2.65
N ASP A 163 -10.95 13.47 3.34
CA ASP A 163 -10.17 13.86 4.50
C ASP A 163 -8.69 14.02 4.10
N ALA A 164 -8.12 15.19 4.35
CA ALA A 164 -6.70 15.44 4.11
C ALA A 164 -5.78 14.70 5.11
N PHE A 165 -6.29 14.38 6.30
CA PHE A 165 -5.62 13.62 7.35
C PHE A 165 -6.47 12.47 7.89
N PRO A 166 -6.72 11.41 7.10
CA PRO A 166 -7.65 10.31 7.45
C PRO A 166 -7.37 9.54 8.74
N PHE A 167 -6.26 9.79 9.43
CA PHE A 167 -5.90 9.10 10.67
C PHE A 167 -5.88 10.04 11.88
N ASN A 168 -6.17 11.33 11.70
CA ASN A 168 -6.12 12.34 12.74
C ASN A 168 -7.51 12.94 12.97
N PRO A 169 -8.22 12.53 14.04
CA PRO A 169 -9.62 12.92 14.25
C PRO A 169 -9.83 14.39 14.66
N ASN A 170 -8.77 15.21 14.57
CA ASN A 170 -8.82 16.64 14.83
C ASN A 170 -8.41 17.47 13.61
N GLU A 171 -8.14 16.86 12.46
CA GLU A 171 -7.74 17.56 11.24
C GLU A 171 -8.37 16.87 10.04
N SER A 172 -9.10 17.62 9.23
CA SER A 172 -9.70 17.08 8.00
C SER A 172 -9.47 17.96 6.77
N LEU A 173 -8.98 19.18 6.97
CA LEU A 173 -8.71 20.16 5.92
C LEU A 173 -7.24 20.55 5.90
N ASP A 174 -6.72 20.73 4.69
CA ASP A 174 -5.37 21.23 4.36
C ASP A 174 -5.54 22.17 3.17
N THR A 175 -5.86 23.44 3.43
CA THR A 175 -6.29 24.39 2.39
C THR A 175 -5.21 24.65 1.35
N ASP A 176 -3.95 24.79 1.78
CA ASP A 176 -2.81 25.08 0.92
C ASP A 176 -2.01 23.84 0.48
N HIS A 177 -2.33 22.67 1.05
CA HIS A 177 -1.72 21.38 0.76
C HIS A 177 -0.24 21.31 1.15
N ASP A 178 0.17 22.01 2.20
CA ASP A 178 1.53 21.98 2.73
C ASP A 178 1.82 20.77 3.64
N GLY A 179 0.76 20.06 4.04
CA GLY A 179 0.78 18.87 4.88
C GLY A 179 0.63 19.15 6.38
N ILE A 180 0.32 20.38 6.78
CA ILE A 180 -0.14 20.79 8.11
C ILE A 180 -1.65 21.03 8.01
N GLY A 181 -2.42 20.50 8.95
CA GLY A 181 -3.87 20.65 8.93
C GLY A 181 -4.28 22.02 9.44
N ASN A 182 -5.39 22.55 8.93
CA ASN A 182 -5.86 23.90 9.24
C ASN A 182 -6.04 24.20 10.74
N ASN A 183 -6.27 23.21 11.62
CA ASN A 183 -6.35 23.50 13.05
C ASN A 183 -4.97 23.63 13.72
N GLU A 184 -3.89 23.14 13.09
CA GLU A 184 -2.49 23.29 13.52
C GLU A 184 -1.74 24.37 12.73
N ASP A 185 -2.14 24.66 11.49
CA ASP A 185 -1.57 25.73 10.69
C ASP A 185 -1.92 27.11 11.27
N THR A 186 -1.09 28.09 10.94
CA THR A 186 -1.25 29.50 11.34
C THR A 186 -1.41 30.43 10.14
N ASP A 187 -1.35 29.89 8.93
CA ASP A 187 -1.46 30.57 7.63
C ASP A 187 -2.07 29.57 6.62
N ASP A 188 -3.35 29.23 6.84
CA ASP A 188 -4.10 28.12 6.21
C ASP A 188 -4.05 28.11 4.68
N ASP A 189 -3.91 29.27 4.03
CA ASP A 189 -3.85 29.41 2.58
C ASP A 189 -2.46 29.83 2.04
N ASN A 190 -1.48 29.97 2.93
CA ASN A 190 -0.09 30.32 2.67
C ASN A 190 0.08 31.59 1.80
N ASP A 191 -0.81 32.58 1.95
CA ASP A 191 -0.71 33.88 1.27
C ASP A 191 0.38 34.80 1.89
N GLY A 192 0.83 34.45 3.10
CA GLY A 192 1.84 35.16 3.88
C GLY A 192 1.28 36.08 4.97
N VAL A 193 -0.04 36.07 5.20
CA VAL A 193 -0.76 36.71 6.29
C VAL A 193 -1.36 35.62 7.18
N SER A 194 -0.96 35.59 8.46
CA SER A 194 -1.47 34.56 9.37
C SER A 194 -2.98 34.65 9.59
N ASP A 195 -3.67 33.55 9.87
CA ASP A 195 -5.15 33.47 10.02
C ASP A 195 -5.75 34.47 11.01
N ILE A 196 -4.97 34.86 12.04
CA ILE A 196 -5.43 35.82 13.05
C ILE A 196 -5.42 37.27 12.55
N GLU A 197 -4.61 37.55 11.54
CA GLU A 197 -4.51 38.85 10.87
C GLU A 197 -5.27 38.86 9.54
N ASP A 198 -5.62 37.69 9.00
CA ASP A 198 -6.34 37.50 7.76
C ASP A 198 -7.87 37.56 7.92
N VAL A 199 -8.55 38.29 7.04
CA VAL A 199 -10.03 38.36 7.01
C VAL A 199 -10.64 37.19 6.23
N PHE A 200 -9.91 36.63 5.27
CA PHE A 200 -10.27 35.45 4.47
C PHE A 200 -9.19 34.35 4.59
N PRO A 201 -9.00 33.71 5.77
CA PRO A 201 -7.90 32.78 6.02
C PRO A 201 -7.79 31.55 5.11
N LEU A 202 -8.75 31.31 4.21
CA LEU A 202 -8.77 30.14 3.34
C LEU A 202 -8.68 30.52 1.85
N ASP A 203 -8.46 31.79 1.54
CA ASP A 203 -8.40 32.32 0.18
C ASP A 203 -7.09 33.06 -0.04
N SER A 204 -6.10 32.36 -0.59
CA SER A 204 -4.78 32.90 -0.90
C SER A 204 -4.74 34.14 -1.81
N GLY A 205 -5.89 34.52 -2.39
CA GLY A 205 -6.07 35.72 -3.20
C GLY A 205 -6.53 36.94 -2.41
N GLU A 206 -6.96 36.81 -1.15
CA GLU A 206 -7.63 37.86 -0.38
C GLU A 206 -7.21 37.82 1.09
N SER A 207 -6.73 38.96 1.63
CA SER A 207 -6.41 39.06 3.06
C SER A 207 -6.98 40.30 3.75
N VAL A 208 -7.62 41.19 2.98
CA VAL A 208 -8.12 42.48 3.46
C VAL A 208 -9.55 42.69 2.98
N ASP A 209 -10.42 43.15 3.89
CA ASP A 209 -11.77 43.66 3.63
C ASP A 209 -11.85 45.07 4.23
N SER A 210 -11.60 46.08 3.39
CA SER A 210 -11.40 47.46 3.83
C SER A 210 -12.68 48.15 4.34
N ASP A 211 -13.87 47.70 3.93
CA ASP A 211 -15.15 48.28 4.34
C ASP A 211 -16.09 47.34 5.11
N GLY A 212 -15.77 46.05 5.17
CA GLY A 212 -16.43 45.05 5.99
C GLY A 212 -17.71 44.49 5.38
N ASP A 213 -17.84 44.48 4.06
CA ASP A 213 -19.01 43.96 3.35
C ASP A 213 -18.96 42.45 3.07
N GLY A 214 -17.78 41.83 3.27
CA GLY A 214 -17.53 40.40 3.10
C GLY A 214 -16.97 40.00 1.73
N VAL A 215 -16.60 40.95 0.86
CA VAL A 215 -15.84 40.72 -0.37
C VAL A 215 -14.42 41.27 -0.16
N GLY A 216 -13.39 40.50 -0.54
CA GLY A 216 -12.00 40.93 -0.37
C GLY A 216 -11.60 42.04 -1.33
N ASP A 217 -10.68 42.90 -0.88
CA ASP A 217 -10.23 44.10 -1.60
C ASP A 217 -9.72 43.81 -3.03
N ASN A 218 -9.18 42.61 -3.32
CA ASN A 218 -8.70 42.28 -4.67
C ASN A 218 -9.84 41.90 -5.63
N SER A 219 -10.98 41.45 -5.10
CA SER A 219 -12.18 41.06 -5.85
C SER A 219 -13.30 42.11 -5.82
N ASP A 220 -13.23 43.06 -4.90
CA ASP A 220 -14.18 44.15 -4.75
C ASP A 220 -13.88 45.31 -5.74
N ALA A 221 -14.87 45.66 -6.56
CA ALA A 221 -14.77 46.80 -7.48
C ALA A 221 -14.77 48.17 -6.75
N PHE A 222 -15.32 48.23 -5.54
CA PHE A 222 -15.40 49.40 -4.69
C PHE A 222 -14.96 49.11 -3.24
N PRO A 223 -13.65 48.85 -2.98
CA PRO A 223 -13.10 48.39 -1.67
C PRO A 223 -13.27 49.34 -0.46
N ASN A 224 -14.02 50.42 -0.58
CA ASN A 224 -14.24 51.38 0.51
C ASN A 224 -15.71 51.81 0.62
N ASP A 225 -16.62 51.15 -0.10
CA ASP A 225 -18.06 51.38 -0.05
C ASP A 225 -18.80 50.06 0.25
N PRO A 226 -19.19 49.82 1.52
CA PRO A 226 -19.78 48.54 1.90
C PRO A 226 -21.21 48.33 1.37
N GLY A 227 -21.71 49.30 0.60
CA GLY A 227 -22.96 49.20 -0.13
C GLY A 227 -22.78 48.70 -1.55
N GLU A 228 -21.56 48.43 -2.02
CA GLU A 228 -21.27 48.11 -3.41
C GLU A 228 -20.03 47.24 -3.58
N ALA A 229 -20.18 46.09 -4.23
CA ALA A 229 -19.06 45.18 -4.49
C ALA A 229 -18.81 44.91 -5.98
N TYR A 230 -19.79 45.19 -6.85
CA TYR A 230 -19.79 44.73 -8.23
C TYR A 230 -19.95 45.90 -9.20
N ASP A 231 -19.23 45.83 -10.31
CA ASP A 231 -19.32 46.75 -11.45
C ASP A 231 -19.46 45.90 -12.72
N SER A 232 -20.68 45.42 -12.97
CA SER A 232 -20.94 44.40 -13.98
C SER A 232 -20.60 44.88 -15.40
N ASP A 233 -20.73 46.17 -15.70
CA ASP A 233 -20.41 46.74 -17.00
C ASP A 233 -19.10 47.57 -17.05
N HIS A 234 -18.42 47.68 -15.91
CA HIS A 234 -17.13 48.35 -15.73
C HIS A 234 -17.15 49.84 -16.06
N ASP A 235 -18.29 50.52 -15.82
CA ASP A 235 -18.44 51.95 -16.06
C ASP A 235 -18.06 52.83 -14.86
N GLY A 236 -17.76 52.21 -13.71
CA GLY A 236 -17.38 52.84 -12.46
C GLY A 236 -18.55 53.29 -11.59
N LEU A 237 -19.79 52.92 -11.93
CA LEU A 237 -20.94 52.95 -11.05
C LEU A 237 -21.22 51.54 -10.55
N GLY A 238 -21.48 51.44 -9.25
CA GLY A 238 -21.85 50.21 -8.63
C GLY A 238 -23.19 49.65 -9.08
N ASP A 239 -23.32 48.32 -9.17
CA ASP A 239 -24.55 47.63 -9.56
C ASP A 239 -25.77 48.04 -8.70
N ASN A 240 -25.60 48.40 -7.42
CA ASN A 240 -26.70 48.82 -6.55
C ASN A 240 -27.19 50.26 -6.83
N ASP A 241 -26.31 51.12 -7.37
CA ASP A 241 -26.60 52.51 -7.74
C ASP A 241 -26.75 52.72 -9.26
N ASP A 242 -26.38 51.73 -10.09
CA ASP A 242 -26.41 51.79 -11.55
C ASP A 242 -27.79 51.42 -12.14
N PRO A 243 -28.46 52.33 -12.84
CA PRO A 243 -29.69 52.03 -13.57
C PRO A 243 -29.54 51.13 -14.83
N ASP A 244 -28.33 50.78 -15.30
CA ASP A 244 -28.08 49.94 -16.48
C ASP A 244 -26.86 49.00 -16.33
N ASP A 245 -26.84 48.20 -15.25
CA ASP A 245 -25.78 47.26 -14.80
C ASP A 245 -25.11 46.33 -15.84
N ASN A 246 -25.60 46.25 -17.08
CA ASN A 246 -25.07 45.35 -18.10
C ASN A 246 -24.91 46.02 -19.47
N ASN A 247 -25.04 47.35 -19.53
CA ASN A 247 -24.90 48.18 -20.72
C ASN A 247 -25.75 47.73 -21.92
N HIS A 248 -26.91 47.10 -21.66
CA HIS A 248 -27.88 46.76 -22.72
C HIS A 248 -28.73 47.95 -23.17
N GLY A 249 -28.48 49.14 -22.61
CA GLY A 249 -29.23 50.36 -22.85
C GLY A 249 -30.38 50.50 -21.86
N PRO A 250 -30.90 51.73 -21.65
CA PRO A 250 -31.80 52.04 -20.54
C PRO A 250 -32.97 51.06 -20.50
N VAL A 251 -33.14 50.39 -19.36
CA VAL A 251 -34.35 49.62 -19.05
C VAL A 251 -35.53 50.57 -19.26
N ALA A 252 -36.20 50.42 -20.41
CA ALA A 252 -37.41 51.15 -20.68
C ALA A 252 -38.44 50.69 -19.66
N VAL A 253 -38.59 51.45 -18.57
CA VAL A 253 -39.70 51.31 -17.63
C VAL A 253 -40.97 51.43 -18.45
N ILE A 254 -41.59 50.28 -18.76
CA ILE A 254 -42.94 50.24 -19.30
C ILE A 254 -43.87 50.67 -18.17
N GLY A 255 -44.08 51.98 -18.08
CA GLY A 255 -45.16 52.57 -17.31
C GLY A 255 -44.75 53.34 -16.06
N SER A 256 -44.09 54.48 -16.19
CA SER A 256 -44.58 55.68 -15.50
C SER A 256 -44.07 56.96 -16.17
N SER A 257 -45.03 57.83 -16.49
CA SER A 257 -44.80 59.15 -17.05
C SER A 257 -44.20 60.07 -15.99
N TYR A 258 -42.89 60.31 -16.01
CA TYR A 258 -42.30 61.47 -15.34
C TYR A 258 -42.13 62.63 -16.33
N SER A 259 -43.05 63.58 -16.18
CA SER A 259 -43.02 64.89 -16.79
C SER A 259 -41.74 65.64 -16.40
N GLY A 260 -40.90 65.91 -17.39
CA GLY A 260 -40.14 67.16 -17.48
C GLY A 260 -38.86 67.25 -16.67
N ARG A 261 -37.75 66.78 -17.24
CA ARG A 261 -36.48 67.53 -17.28
C ARG A 261 -35.57 66.95 -18.36
N SER A 262 -35.29 67.78 -19.36
CA SER A 262 -34.36 67.47 -20.44
C SER A 262 -32.93 67.53 -19.90
N TYR A 263 -32.21 66.40 -19.89
CA TYR A 263 -30.75 66.41 -19.82
C TYR A 263 -30.21 66.72 -21.21
N ARG A 264 -29.49 67.85 -21.30
CA ARG A 264 -28.82 68.33 -22.51
C ARG A 264 -27.59 67.45 -22.73
N LEU A 265 -27.55 66.74 -23.86
CA LEU A 265 -26.31 66.25 -24.45
C LEU A 265 -25.43 67.46 -24.77
N VAL A 266 -24.25 67.51 -24.15
CA VAL A 266 -23.22 68.50 -24.44
C VAL A 266 -22.26 67.86 -25.45
N ASP A 267 -22.67 67.79 -26.71
CA ASP A 267 -21.76 67.38 -27.78
C ASP A 267 -20.84 68.55 -28.14
N ASN A 268 -19.54 68.37 -27.94
CA ASN A 268 -18.52 69.24 -28.52
C ASN A 268 -17.23 68.44 -28.80
N ALA A 269 -17.08 67.95 -30.04
CA ALA A 269 -15.85 68.06 -30.85
C ALA A 269 -16.02 67.45 -32.26
N GLU A 270 -16.34 68.34 -33.20
CA GLU A 270 -15.96 68.44 -34.62
C GLU A 270 -15.24 67.29 -35.37
N THR A 271 -15.98 66.72 -36.34
CA THR A 271 -15.71 66.59 -37.79
C THR A 271 -14.29 66.45 -38.36
N GLN A 272 -14.07 65.43 -39.20
CA GLN A 272 -13.73 65.55 -40.65
C GLN A 272 -13.89 64.19 -41.40
N GLY A 273 -14.82 64.14 -42.37
CA GLY A 273 -14.57 63.63 -43.73
C GLY A 273 -14.56 62.14 -44.08
N GLY A 274 -15.54 61.74 -44.91
CA GLY A 274 -15.29 60.86 -46.08
C GLY A 274 -15.67 59.39 -45.94
N GLY A 275 -16.76 58.98 -46.59
CA GLY A 275 -17.27 57.61 -46.53
C GLY A 275 -16.52 56.59 -47.40
N ASN A 276 -16.73 55.31 -47.09
CA ASN A 276 -17.09 54.27 -48.06
C ASN A 276 -17.52 53.01 -47.30
N GLY A 277 -18.53 52.32 -47.83
CA GLY A 277 -18.96 51.01 -47.33
C GLY A 277 -17.89 49.94 -47.54
N GLY A 278 -17.84 48.99 -46.62
CA GLY A 278 -16.99 47.80 -46.69
C GLY A 278 -16.90 47.17 -45.31
N GLY A 279 -17.48 45.98 -45.15
CA GLY A 279 -17.52 45.27 -43.88
C GLY A 279 -16.14 45.00 -43.30
N ILE A 280 -16.07 45.07 -41.98
CA ILE A 280 -15.07 44.44 -41.14
C ILE A 280 -15.80 43.79 -39.95
N GLN A 281 -15.24 42.68 -39.53
CA GLN A 281 -15.83 41.56 -38.80
C GLN A 281 -16.17 41.91 -37.34
N PRO A 282 -17.01 41.12 -36.64
CA PRO A 282 -17.03 41.14 -35.19
C PRO A 282 -15.62 40.83 -34.69
N LEU A 283 -15.06 41.73 -33.88
CA LEU A 283 -13.88 41.44 -33.09
C LEU A 283 -14.23 40.30 -32.14
N ASP A 284 -13.69 39.14 -32.50
CA ASP A 284 -13.47 37.99 -31.64
C ASP A 284 -12.81 38.47 -30.33
N MET A 285 -13.56 38.44 -29.23
CA MET A 285 -13.02 38.57 -27.87
C MET A 285 -12.35 37.24 -27.49
N SER A 286 -11.23 36.99 -28.16
CA SER A 286 -10.17 36.08 -27.75
C SER A 286 -9.03 36.95 -27.20
N ALA A 287 -9.05 37.19 -25.90
CA ALA A 287 -7.86 37.51 -25.11
C ALA A 287 -8.02 36.72 -23.80
N ASP A 288 -7.49 35.50 -23.72
CA ASP A 288 -6.14 35.23 -23.19
C ASP A 288 -5.90 35.98 -21.86
N ASN A 289 -6.53 35.51 -20.77
CA ASN A 289 -5.85 35.47 -19.47
C ASN A 289 -5.06 34.15 -19.39
N LYS A 290 -3.95 34.11 -20.12
CA LYS A 290 -2.89 33.14 -19.89
C LYS A 290 -1.91 33.76 -18.91
N ASN A 291 -2.15 33.54 -17.63
CA ASN A 291 -1.08 33.60 -16.65
C ASN A 291 -1.09 32.34 -15.77
N THR A 292 -0.98 31.18 -16.41
CA THR A 292 -0.52 29.94 -15.77
C THR A 292 0.69 29.44 -16.56
N GLY A 293 1.86 30.03 -16.28
CA GLY A 293 3.12 29.39 -16.63
C GLY A 293 3.23 28.06 -15.85
N PRO A 294 3.79 27.00 -16.44
CA PRO A 294 3.74 25.67 -15.85
C PRO A 294 4.64 25.61 -14.62
N MET A 295 4.05 25.42 -13.45
CA MET A 295 4.79 24.84 -12.34
C MET A 295 5.10 23.37 -12.68
N PRO A 296 6.29 22.86 -12.32
CA PRO A 296 6.66 21.49 -12.59
C PRO A 296 5.64 20.54 -11.94
N PRO A 297 5.38 19.33 -12.48
CA PRO A 297 4.70 18.30 -11.73
C PRO A 297 5.65 17.87 -10.60
N ASP A 298 5.59 18.57 -9.47
CA ASP A 298 6.22 18.15 -8.23
C ASP A 298 5.42 16.96 -7.70
N ALA A 299 5.88 15.81 -8.19
CA ALA A 299 6.01 14.52 -7.51
C ALA A 299 5.09 14.26 -6.29
N ALA A 300 3.92 13.67 -6.56
CA ALA A 300 3.35 12.72 -5.62
C ALA A 300 4.30 11.51 -5.52
N ILE A 301 5.08 11.47 -4.45
CA ILE A 301 5.81 10.28 -4.01
C ILE A 301 4.78 9.32 -3.43
N ILE A 302 4.55 8.18 -4.09
CA ILE A 302 3.94 7.01 -3.45
C ILE A 302 5.07 6.23 -2.79
N THR A 303 5.13 6.27 -1.46
CA THR A 303 5.77 5.22 -0.67
C THR A 303 4.82 4.02 -0.58
N PRO A 304 5.11 2.86 -1.19
CA PRO A 304 4.90 1.63 -0.45
C PRO A 304 5.81 1.75 0.79
N GLU A 305 5.32 1.42 1.98
CA GLU A 305 6.20 1.41 3.14
C GLU A 305 7.41 0.52 2.82
N LYS A 306 8.56 1.16 2.64
CA LYS A 306 9.80 0.53 2.26
C LYS A 306 10.37 -0.07 3.54
N PRO A 307 10.64 -1.39 3.61
CA PRO A 307 11.76 -1.83 4.42
C PRO A 307 13.01 -1.28 3.74
N LEU A 308 13.71 -0.36 4.39
CA LEU A 308 15.03 0.08 3.96
C LEU A 308 15.96 -1.15 3.90
N VAL A 309 16.04 -1.78 2.72
CA VAL A 309 17.19 -2.42 2.04
C VAL A 309 16.67 -3.33 0.91
N SER A 310 16.95 -2.93 -0.34
CA SER A 310 16.80 -3.67 -1.61
C SER A 310 15.37 -4.02 -2.05
N ASP A 311 14.87 -3.23 -3.02
CA ASP A 311 13.55 -3.20 -3.69
C ASP A 311 13.16 -4.48 -4.46
N VAL A 312 13.24 -5.63 -3.79
CA VAL A 312 13.03 -6.94 -4.43
C VAL A 312 12.20 -7.83 -3.52
N ILE A 313 10.93 -8.00 -3.86
CA ILE A 313 10.07 -9.03 -3.26
C ILE A 313 10.67 -10.39 -3.63
N LYS A 314 11.11 -11.15 -2.63
CA LYS A 314 11.74 -12.46 -2.79
C LYS A 314 10.73 -13.55 -2.51
N VAL A 315 10.26 -14.21 -3.56
CA VAL A 315 9.21 -15.25 -3.48
C VAL A 315 9.67 -16.53 -4.16
N SER A 316 9.01 -17.64 -3.85
CA SER A 316 9.21 -18.90 -4.55
C SER A 316 8.34 -18.94 -5.80
N VAL A 317 8.75 -19.77 -6.76
CA VAL A 317 7.94 -20.04 -7.95
C VAL A 317 6.56 -20.56 -7.54
N GLY A 318 5.51 -19.90 -8.03
CA GLY A 318 4.13 -20.31 -7.81
C GLY A 318 3.48 -19.75 -6.54
N ASP A 319 4.21 -19.00 -5.71
CA ASP A 319 3.62 -18.28 -4.58
C ASP A 319 2.63 -17.24 -5.10
N LEU A 320 1.45 -17.18 -4.47
CA LEU A 320 0.46 -16.16 -4.76
C LEU A 320 0.86 -14.87 -4.05
N ILE A 321 0.96 -13.78 -4.81
CA ILE A 321 1.35 -12.46 -4.31
C ILE A 321 0.16 -11.54 -4.47
N THR A 322 -0.22 -10.87 -3.38
CA THR A 322 -1.23 -9.83 -3.41
C THR A 322 -0.57 -8.49 -3.73
N PHE A 323 -1.05 -7.85 -4.79
CA PHE A 323 -0.69 -6.50 -5.20
C PHE A 323 -1.84 -5.56 -4.84
N ASN A 324 -1.53 -4.44 -4.19
CA ASN A 324 -2.53 -3.58 -3.57
C ASN A 324 -2.21 -2.11 -3.86
N ALA A 325 -3.21 -1.39 -4.37
CA ALA A 325 -3.18 0.03 -4.68
C ALA A 325 -4.23 0.81 -3.87
N LEU A 326 -4.75 0.27 -2.76
CA LEU A 326 -5.80 0.89 -1.93
C LEU A 326 -5.40 2.27 -1.41
N ARG A 327 -4.13 2.49 -1.09
CA ARG A 327 -3.60 3.79 -0.65
C ARG A 327 -3.27 4.77 -1.78
N SER A 328 -3.76 4.50 -2.99
CA SER A 328 -3.64 5.47 -4.08
C SER A 328 -4.66 6.57 -3.82
N TYR A 329 -4.22 7.82 -3.94
CA TYR A 329 -5.06 8.99 -3.72
C TYR A 329 -4.91 9.96 -4.89
N ASP A 330 -5.98 10.71 -5.16
CA ASP A 330 -6.04 11.74 -6.18
C ASP A 330 -6.39 13.07 -5.50
N PRO A 331 -5.40 13.96 -5.28
CA PRO A 331 -5.59 15.20 -4.51
C PRO A 331 -6.68 16.13 -5.02
N ASP A 332 -6.98 16.10 -6.32
CA ASP A 332 -7.92 17.03 -6.93
C ASP A 332 -9.17 16.34 -7.49
N GLY A 333 -9.40 15.08 -7.09
CA GLY A 333 -10.36 14.23 -7.78
C GLY A 333 -10.61 12.85 -7.18
N ASN A 334 -10.91 11.90 -8.06
CA ASN A 334 -11.22 10.52 -7.71
C ASN A 334 -10.52 9.57 -8.68
N ILE A 335 -10.03 8.44 -8.19
CA ILE A 335 -9.45 7.40 -9.04
C ILE A 335 -10.54 6.74 -9.89
N ALA A 336 -10.42 6.85 -11.21
CA ALA A 336 -11.35 6.22 -12.14
C ALA A 336 -10.99 4.75 -12.43
N SER A 337 -9.71 4.41 -12.49
CA SER A 337 -9.29 3.02 -12.75
C SER A 337 -7.88 2.69 -12.27
N VAL A 338 -7.69 1.42 -11.91
CA VAL A 338 -6.38 0.84 -11.60
C VAL A 338 -6.17 -0.43 -12.42
N GLU A 339 -5.06 -0.46 -13.15
CA GLU A 339 -4.67 -1.58 -14.01
C GLU A 339 -3.27 -2.07 -13.65
N TRP A 340 -3.16 -3.37 -13.42
CA TRP A 340 -1.91 -4.08 -13.16
C TRP A 340 -1.45 -4.83 -14.39
N SER A 341 -0.16 -4.76 -14.70
CA SER A 341 0.47 -5.57 -15.74
C SER A 341 1.69 -6.31 -15.19
N PHE A 342 1.82 -7.58 -15.56
CA PHE A 342 2.87 -8.47 -15.06
C PHE A 342 3.74 -8.90 -16.24
N ASP A 343 5.00 -8.48 -16.24
CA ASP A 343 5.94 -8.65 -17.35
C ASP A 343 5.34 -8.22 -18.71
N ASN A 344 5.18 -9.17 -19.64
CA ASN A 344 4.51 -9.02 -20.93
C ASN A 344 3.26 -9.93 -21.02
N GLU A 345 2.69 -10.28 -19.87
CA GLU A 345 1.48 -11.10 -19.78
C GLU A 345 0.21 -10.23 -19.75
N SER A 346 -0.95 -10.86 -19.55
CA SER A 346 -2.25 -10.19 -19.49
C SER A 346 -2.36 -9.27 -18.28
N SER A 347 -2.91 -8.07 -18.48
CA SER A 347 -3.23 -7.13 -17.40
C SER A 347 -4.43 -7.59 -16.57
N GLN A 348 -4.47 -7.19 -15.31
CA GLN A 348 -5.59 -7.37 -14.38
C GLN A 348 -6.08 -5.98 -13.94
N ALA A 349 -7.39 -5.74 -13.94
CA ALA A 349 -7.95 -4.51 -13.40
C ALA A 349 -8.39 -4.73 -11.95
N GLY A 350 -8.16 -3.74 -11.09
CA GLY A 350 -8.58 -3.80 -9.70
C GLY A 350 -7.62 -3.09 -8.76
N ILE A 351 -8.19 -2.57 -7.69
CA ILE A 351 -7.47 -1.93 -6.59
C ILE A 351 -6.60 -2.95 -5.82
N VAL A 352 -7.10 -4.19 -5.67
CA VAL A 352 -6.33 -5.34 -5.15
C VAL A 352 -6.40 -6.47 -6.17
N VAL A 353 -5.25 -7.06 -6.51
CA VAL A 353 -5.16 -8.21 -7.41
C VAL A 353 -4.17 -9.25 -6.88
N GLU A 354 -4.37 -10.50 -7.25
CA GLU A 354 -3.45 -11.59 -6.92
C GLU A 354 -2.78 -12.14 -8.19
N HIS A 355 -1.46 -12.33 -8.11
CA HIS A 355 -0.68 -12.88 -9.22
C HIS A 355 0.44 -13.80 -8.72
N ALA A 356 0.71 -14.87 -9.48
CA ALA A 356 1.75 -15.84 -9.17
C ALA A 356 2.71 -16.02 -10.36
N PHE A 357 3.99 -15.76 -10.14
CA PHE A 357 5.00 -15.93 -11.18
C PHE A 357 5.47 -17.39 -11.27
N ARG A 358 5.35 -17.98 -12.47
CA ARG A 358 5.64 -19.40 -12.72
C ARG A 358 7.06 -19.68 -13.22
N LYS A 359 7.89 -18.65 -13.37
CA LYS A 359 9.27 -18.77 -13.84
C LYS A 359 10.21 -18.21 -12.78
N VAL A 360 11.40 -18.79 -12.67
CA VAL A 360 12.48 -18.23 -11.86
C VAL A 360 13.09 -17.04 -12.58
N GLY A 361 13.43 -16.00 -11.86
CA GLY A 361 14.02 -14.81 -12.47
C GLY A 361 13.63 -13.52 -11.75
N VAL A 362 13.97 -12.41 -12.39
CA VAL A 362 13.48 -11.09 -12.00
C VAL A 362 12.30 -10.77 -12.90
N HIS A 363 11.20 -10.43 -12.27
CA HIS A 363 9.91 -10.11 -12.86
C HIS A 363 9.52 -8.69 -12.48
N THR A 364 8.64 -8.09 -13.27
CA THR A 364 8.12 -6.73 -13.05
C THR A 364 6.61 -6.76 -12.97
N ALA A 365 6.05 -6.15 -11.92
CA ALA A 365 4.65 -5.80 -11.84
C ALA A 365 4.53 -4.29 -11.96
N LYS A 366 3.73 -3.79 -12.91
CA LYS A 366 3.47 -2.36 -13.07
C LYS A 366 2.02 -2.09 -12.72
N VAL A 367 1.81 -1.02 -11.95
CA VAL A 367 0.48 -0.48 -11.69
C VAL A 367 0.32 0.80 -12.48
N LYS A 368 -0.82 0.96 -13.15
CA LYS A 368 -1.26 2.17 -13.80
C LYS A 368 -2.53 2.66 -13.10
N ILE A 369 -2.50 3.89 -12.61
CA ILE A 369 -3.62 4.54 -11.95
C ILE A 369 -4.07 5.67 -12.86
N THR A 370 -5.37 5.76 -13.14
CA THR A 370 -5.99 6.81 -13.97
C THR A 370 -7.07 7.51 -13.16
N ASP A 371 -7.07 8.84 -13.17
CA ASP A 371 -8.04 9.68 -12.46
C ASP A 371 -9.34 9.87 -13.26
N ASN A 372 -10.28 10.61 -12.67
CA ASN A 372 -11.56 10.98 -13.27
C ASN A 372 -11.47 12.03 -14.39
N LYS A 373 -10.31 12.68 -14.56
CA LYS A 373 -10.02 13.65 -15.62
C LYS A 373 -9.26 13.02 -16.81
N GLY A 374 -8.84 11.76 -16.68
CA GLY A 374 -8.11 10.97 -17.67
C GLY A 374 -6.58 11.06 -17.57
N GLU A 375 -6.03 11.75 -16.57
CA GLU A 375 -4.61 11.75 -16.26
C GLU A 375 -4.22 10.43 -15.61
N TRP A 376 -2.96 10.03 -15.79
CA TRP A 376 -2.48 8.76 -15.28
C TRP A 376 -1.02 8.79 -14.84
N ARG A 377 -0.68 7.83 -13.97
CA ARG A 377 0.69 7.55 -13.50
C ARG A 377 0.95 6.04 -13.52
N GLU A 378 2.21 5.68 -13.65
CA GLU A 378 2.67 4.29 -13.58
C GLU A 378 3.79 4.14 -12.55
N GLU A 379 3.77 3.03 -11.82
CA GLU A 379 4.84 2.63 -10.90
C GLU A 379 5.26 1.19 -11.18
N THR A 380 6.55 0.86 -10.99
CA THR A 380 7.10 -0.47 -11.33
C THR A 380 7.72 -1.16 -10.13
N ILE A 381 7.14 -2.30 -9.77
CA ILE A 381 7.60 -3.17 -8.68
C ILE A 381 8.45 -4.30 -9.25
N THR A 382 9.62 -4.53 -8.66
CA THR A 382 10.51 -5.64 -9.04
C THR A 382 10.35 -6.84 -8.10
N VAL A 383 10.07 -8.01 -8.67
CA VAL A 383 9.87 -9.27 -7.94
C VAL A 383 10.93 -10.27 -8.35
N LYS A 384 11.72 -10.79 -7.41
CA LYS A 384 12.70 -11.86 -7.68
C LYS A 384 12.15 -13.20 -7.23
N VAL A 385 11.84 -14.02 -8.23
CA VAL A 385 11.33 -15.37 -8.06
C VAL A 385 12.49 -16.34 -8.01
N MET A 386 12.63 -17.03 -6.88
CA MET A 386 13.68 -18.00 -6.64
C MET A 386 13.16 -19.44 -6.84
N PRO A 387 14.03 -20.38 -7.23
CA PRO A 387 13.67 -21.78 -7.19
C PRO A 387 13.31 -22.17 -5.76
N GLY A 388 12.18 -22.88 -5.54
CA GLY A 388 11.67 -23.19 -4.19
C GLY A 388 12.62 -23.98 -3.28
N TRP A 389 13.68 -24.57 -3.83
CA TRP A 389 14.72 -25.29 -3.09
C TRP A 389 15.86 -24.38 -2.57
N VAL A 390 16.00 -23.15 -3.10
CA VAL A 390 17.07 -22.22 -2.71
C VAL A 390 16.81 -21.59 -1.34
N THR A 391 15.55 -21.33 -0.98
CA THR A 391 15.15 -20.85 0.35
C THR A 391 15.41 -21.92 1.42
N ILE A 392 15.09 -23.17 1.11
CA ILE A 392 15.39 -24.35 1.96
C ILE A 392 16.91 -24.48 2.19
N LEU A 393 17.71 -24.31 1.15
CA LEU A 393 19.18 -24.44 1.24
C LEU A 393 19.83 -23.31 2.05
N MET A 394 19.29 -22.09 1.98
CA MET A 394 19.74 -20.95 2.79
C MET A 394 19.41 -21.14 4.27
N GLY A 395 18.23 -21.67 4.60
CA GLY A 395 17.88 -22.05 5.97
C GLY A 395 18.81 -23.12 6.54
N ILE A 396 19.09 -24.16 5.76
CA ILE A 396 20.04 -25.23 6.16
C ILE A 396 21.45 -24.67 6.37
N LEU A 397 21.94 -23.82 5.46
CA LEU A 397 23.28 -23.22 5.58
C LEU A 397 23.39 -22.30 6.81
N PHE A 398 22.33 -21.59 7.15
CA PHE A 398 22.27 -20.71 8.33
C PHE A 398 22.27 -21.52 9.64
N VAL A 399 21.52 -22.62 9.71
CA VAL A 399 21.56 -23.56 10.85
C VAL A 399 22.95 -24.18 11.00
N ILE A 400 23.60 -24.56 9.90
CA ILE A 400 24.98 -25.05 9.90
C ILE A 400 25.95 -23.97 10.40
N LEU A 401 25.78 -22.71 10.00
CA LEU A 401 26.61 -21.59 10.46
C LEU A 401 26.45 -21.34 11.97
N ILE A 402 25.22 -21.36 12.49
CA ILE A 402 24.93 -21.27 13.93
C ILE A 402 25.58 -22.44 14.68
N PHE A 403 25.50 -23.65 14.13
CA PHE A 403 26.12 -24.84 14.72
C PHE A 403 27.65 -24.72 14.77
N ILE A 404 28.27 -24.25 13.68
CA ILE A 404 29.73 -24.01 13.61
C ILE A 404 30.16 -22.95 14.62
N LEU A 405 29.42 -21.84 14.74
CA LEU A 405 29.69 -20.77 15.71
C LEU A 405 29.48 -21.26 17.16
N GLY A 406 28.41 -22.01 17.42
CA GLY A 406 28.14 -22.61 18.74
C GLY A 406 29.19 -23.62 19.19
N VAL A 407 29.69 -24.46 18.28
CA VAL A 407 30.81 -25.39 18.54
C VAL A 407 32.09 -24.61 18.86
N ARG A 408 32.34 -23.49 18.18
CA ARG A 408 33.51 -22.63 18.42
C ARG A 408 33.47 -21.96 19.80
N VAL A 409 32.30 -21.54 20.28
CA VAL A 409 32.09 -21.01 21.63
C VAL A 409 32.28 -22.08 22.71
N LYS A 410 31.78 -23.30 22.47
CA LYS A 410 31.91 -24.44 23.41
C LYS A 410 33.37 -24.88 23.60
N ASN A 411 34.17 -24.87 22.53
CA ASN A 411 35.60 -25.17 22.61
C ASN A 411 36.38 -24.11 23.39
N HIS A 412 36.02 -22.83 23.29
CA HIS A 412 36.63 -21.76 24.10
C HIS A 412 36.28 -21.85 25.60
N TYR A 413 35.09 -22.36 25.93
CA TYR A 413 34.69 -22.64 27.31
C TYR A 413 35.42 -23.82 27.93
N HIS A 414 35.78 -24.84 27.13
CA HIS A 414 36.47 -26.01 27.65
C HIS A 414 37.90 -25.68 28.11
N ASP A 415 38.61 -24.79 27.40
CA ASP A 415 39.94 -24.27 27.79
C ASP A 415 39.88 -23.38 29.04
N SER A 416 38.82 -22.59 29.18
CA SER A 416 38.59 -21.72 30.34
C SER A 416 38.42 -22.52 31.66
N GLY A 417 37.85 -23.72 31.57
CA GLY A 417 37.70 -24.64 32.70
C GLY A 417 39.01 -25.25 33.19
N ALA A 418 39.97 -25.49 32.29
CA ALA A 418 41.32 -25.97 32.64
C ALA A 418 42.11 -24.87 33.38
N ILE A 419 42.03 -23.63 32.91
CA ILE A 419 42.69 -22.46 33.53
C ILE A 419 42.13 -22.18 34.94
N ARG A 420 40.82 -22.35 35.17
CA ARG A 420 40.20 -22.22 36.50
C ARG A 420 40.64 -23.29 37.51
N LYS A 421 40.93 -24.52 37.06
CA LYS A 421 41.43 -25.61 37.92
C LYS A 421 42.89 -25.35 38.34
N GLU A 422 43.73 -24.88 37.42
CA GLU A 422 45.10 -24.43 37.71
C GLU A 422 45.12 -23.24 38.68
N ALA A 423 44.28 -22.21 38.47
CA ALA A 423 44.20 -21.03 39.34
C ALA A 423 43.77 -21.37 40.79
N LYS A 424 42.89 -22.35 40.99
CA LYS A 424 42.51 -22.84 42.34
C LYS A 424 43.64 -23.60 43.04
N LYS A 425 44.53 -24.26 42.28
CA LYS A 425 45.70 -24.98 42.82
C LYS A 425 46.77 -24.00 43.34
N ILE A 426 46.95 -22.88 42.64
CA ILE A 426 47.88 -21.81 43.00
C ILE A 426 47.41 -21.05 44.25
N LYS A 427 46.09 -20.79 44.39
CA LYS A 427 45.53 -20.06 45.55
C LYS A 427 45.66 -20.82 46.88
N LYS A 428 45.86 -22.14 46.87
CA LYS A 428 46.07 -22.97 48.07
C LYS A 428 47.50 -22.85 48.66
N HIS A 429 48.44 -22.26 47.93
CA HIS A 429 49.85 -22.12 48.33
C HIS A 429 50.27 -20.67 48.64
N LEU A 430 49.35 -19.70 48.66
CA LEU A 430 49.70 -18.33 49.06
C LEU A 430 49.72 -18.17 50.59
N PRO A 431 50.79 -17.63 51.19
CA PRO A 431 50.86 -17.40 52.63
C PRO A 431 49.88 -16.29 53.05
N LYS A 432 49.15 -16.54 54.14
CA LYS A 432 48.30 -15.54 54.80
C LYS A 432 49.18 -14.39 55.30
N LYS A 433 49.09 -13.21 54.67
CA LYS A 433 49.69 -11.99 55.23
C LYS A 433 48.93 -11.58 56.49
N GLN A 434 49.70 -11.32 57.54
CA GLN A 434 49.28 -10.77 58.83
C GLN A 434 48.96 -9.27 58.69
N LYS A 435 47.93 -8.86 59.44
CA LYS A 435 47.47 -7.51 59.83
C LYS A 435 47.56 -6.37 58.81
#